data_AF-A0AAV7KAC0-F1
#
_entry.id   AF-A0AAV7KAC0-F1
#
_cell.length_a   1.000
_cell.length_b   1.000
_cell.length_c   1.000
_cell.angle_alpha   90.00
_cell.angle_beta   90.00
_cell.angle_gamma   90.00
#
_symmetry.space_group_name_H-M   'P 1'
#
loop_
_entity.id
_entity.type
_entity.pdbx_description
1 polymer ?
#
loop_
_entity_poly.entity_id
_entity_poly.type
_entity_poly.pdbx_seq_one_letter_code
_entity_poly.pdbx_strand_id
1 'polypeptide(L)'
;MLKLVKSGFERSHDRKENKRFLVCIHHFREEDIERNIEYYNGVEMIKMPRKKVVLKKFAVPSIFPNCPTYFTDAVAKTQRLSLDDKEEKRMQDVYKKSRTEFQETEAKFRISSLVALYLSCT
;
A
#
# COMPACT_ATOMS: atom_id res chain seq x y z
N MET A 1 37.16 0.13 -8.39
CA MET A 1 36.10 -0.61 -9.11
C MET A 1 35.80 -1.89 -8.34
N LEU A 2 34.67 -1.96 -7.64
CA LEU A 2 34.26 -3.17 -6.92
C LEU A 2 33.51 -4.09 -7.89
N LYS A 3 34.06 -5.28 -8.16
CA LYS A 3 33.41 -6.33 -8.92
C LYS A 3 32.38 -7.02 -8.01
N LEU A 4 31.09 -6.86 -8.33
CA LEU A 4 30.01 -7.63 -7.72
C LEU A 4 30.14 -9.10 -8.14
N VAL A 5 30.41 -9.97 -7.17
CA VAL A 5 30.47 -11.42 -7.31
C VAL A 5 29.06 -11.94 -7.59
N LYS A 6 28.79 -12.37 -8.82
CA LYS A 6 27.63 -13.22 -9.13
C LYS A 6 27.95 -14.64 -8.67
N SER A 7 27.64 -14.98 -7.44
CA SER A 7 27.62 -16.38 -6.99
C SER A 7 26.18 -16.81 -6.75
N GLY A 8 25.44 -17.03 -7.83
CA GLY A 8 24.23 -17.83 -7.81
C GLY A 8 24.61 -19.26 -8.15
N PHE A 9 24.43 -20.18 -7.20
CA PHE A 9 24.52 -21.62 -7.45
C PHE A 9 23.29 -22.05 -8.27
N GLU A 10 23.45 -22.17 -9.59
CA GLU A 10 22.38 -22.63 -10.48
C GLU A 10 22.24 -24.17 -10.36
N ARG A 11 21.09 -24.66 -9.91
CA ARG A 11 20.78 -26.10 -9.94
C ARG A 11 20.41 -26.50 -11.37
N SER A 12 20.67 -27.75 -11.77
CA SER A 12 20.46 -28.25 -13.14
C SER A 12 19.02 -28.11 -13.68
N HIS A 13 18.05 -27.91 -12.80
CA HIS A 13 16.64 -27.72 -13.13
C HIS A 13 16.20 -26.25 -13.21
N ASP A 14 17.09 -25.30 -12.87
CA ASP A 14 16.80 -23.88 -12.95
C ASP A 14 16.76 -23.45 -14.41
N ARG A 15 15.55 -23.24 -14.92
CA ARG A 15 15.33 -22.86 -16.31
C ARG A 15 15.76 -21.41 -16.51
N LYS A 16 16.70 -21.19 -17.43
CA LYS A 16 17.17 -19.85 -17.80
C LYS A 16 16.01 -18.98 -18.30
N GLU A 17 16.01 -17.74 -17.84
CA GLU A 17 15.08 -16.70 -18.27
C GLU A 17 15.20 -16.47 -19.79
N ASN A 18 14.14 -16.79 -20.52
CA ASN A 18 14.03 -16.52 -21.94
C ASN A 18 12.79 -15.66 -22.19
N LYS A 19 12.89 -14.67 -23.07
CA LYS A 19 11.80 -13.74 -23.46
C LYS A 19 10.55 -14.42 -24.04
N ARG A 20 10.58 -15.74 -24.25
CA ARG A 20 9.48 -16.56 -24.76
C ARG A 20 8.56 -17.11 -23.66
N PHE A 21 8.97 -17.05 -22.40
CA PHE A 21 8.14 -17.46 -21.29
C PHE A 21 7.21 -16.32 -20.90
N LEU A 22 5.95 -16.45 -21.32
CA LEU A 22 4.87 -15.51 -21.02
C LEU A 22 3.90 -16.18 -20.06
N VAL A 23 3.38 -15.43 -19.11
CA VAL A 23 2.29 -15.83 -18.22
C VAL A 23 1.06 -14.98 -18.54
N CYS A 24 -0.13 -15.56 -18.40
CA CYS A 24 -1.37 -14.82 -18.65
C CYS A 24 -1.68 -13.86 -17.49
N ILE A 25 -2.57 -12.88 -17.74
CA ILE A 25 -2.92 -11.80 -16.79
C ILE A 25 -3.40 -12.30 -15.41
N HIS A 26 -3.94 -13.52 -15.33
CA HIS A 26 -4.43 -14.13 -14.09
C HIS A 26 -3.33 -14.40 -13.06
N HIS A 27 -2.06 -14.34 -13.47
CA HIS A 27 -0.92 -14.48 -12.57
C HIS A 27 -0.55 -13.17 -11.86
N PHE A 28 -1.21 -12.05 -12.22
CA PHE A 28 -0.96 -10.72 -11.67
C PHE A 28 -2.16 -10.26 -10.83
N ARG A 29 -1.89 -9.42 -9.82
CA ARG A 29 -2.93 -8.76 -9.04
C ARG A 29 -3.55 -7.63 -9.85
N GLU A 30 -4.80 -7.27 -9.56
CA GLU A 30 -5.48 -6.19 -10.30
C GLU A 30 -4.75 -4.84 -10.18
N GLU A 31 -4.10 -4.59 -9.04
CA GLU A 31 -3.28 -3.39 -8.79
C GLU A 31 -2.10 -3.26 -9.76
N ASP A 32 -1.58 -4.37 -10.29
CA ASP A 32 -0.46 -4.41 -11.21
C ASP A 32 -0.90 -4.26 -12.68
N ILE A 33 -2.21 -4.23 -12.92
CA ILE A 33 -2.83 -4.24 -14.24
C ILE A 33 -3.38 -2.84 -14.57
N GLU A 34 -2.77 -2.18 -15.55
CA GLU A 34 -3.23 -0.89 -16.08
C GLU A 34 -4.34 -1.11 -17.12
N ARG A 35 -5.59 -0.90 -16.69
CA ARG A 35 -6.77 -0.96 -17.57
C ARG A 35 -7.18 0.40 -18.13
N ASN A 36 -6.77 1.49 -17.47
CA ASN A 36 -7.11 2.85 -17.86
C ASN A 36 -5.86 3.66 -18.24
N ILE A 37 -6.04 4.67 -19.07
CA ILE A 37 -5.08 5.77 -19.27
C ILE A 37 -5.65 6.97 -18.55
N GLU A 38 -4.80 7.65 -17.81
CA GLU A 38 -5.11 8.89 -17.13
C GLU A 38 -4.38 10.03 -17.85
N TYR A 39 -5.12 11.07 -18.24
CA TYR A 39 -4.52 12.29 -18.80
C TYR A 39 -5.30 13.52 -18.32
N TYR A 40 -4.57 14.62 -18.17
CA TYR A 40 -5.15 15.91 -17.78
C TYR A 40 -5.57 16.68 -19.03
N ASN A 41 -6.81 17.14 -19.09
CA ASN A 41 -7.33 17.90 -20.23
C ASN A 41 -7.21 19.43 -20.07
N GLY A 42 -6.67 19.91 -18.95
CA GLY A 42 -6.64 21.34 -18.61
C GLY A 42 -7.61 21.72 -17.49
N VAL A 43 -8.66 20.93 -17.26
CA VAL A 43 -9.72 21.16 -16.26
C VAL A 43 -9.76 20.04 -15.23
N GLU A 44 -9.67 18.80 -15.67
CA GLU A 44 -9.80 17.61 -14.81
C GLU A 44 -8.97 16.42 -15.34
N MET A 45 -8.79 15.44 -14.46
CA MET A 45 -8.17 14.16 -14.80
C MET A 45 -9.20 13.24 -15.45
N ILE A 46 -9.01 12.93 -16.73
CA ILE A 46 -9.88 12.01 -17.46
C ILE A 46 -9.29 10.59 -17.37
N LYS A 47 -10.12 9.61 -17.01
CA LYS A 47 -9.82 8.18 -17.08
C LYS A 47 -10.48 7.58 -18.31
N MET A 48 -9.68 7.10 -19.26
CA MET A 48 -10.18 6.38 -20.44
C MET A 48 -9.78 4.91 -20.40
N PRO A 49 -10.68 3.97 -20.74
CA PRO A 49 -10.33 2.55 -20.80
C PRO A 49 -9.35 2.30 -21.96
N ARG A 50 -8.35 1.46 -21.71
CA ARG A 50 -7.41 1.01 -22.74
C ARG A 50 -8.05 -0.03 -23.63
N LYS A 51 -7.76 0.04 -24.93
CA LYS A 51 -8.10 -1.02 -25.89
C LYS A 51 -7.36 -2.34 -25.59
N LYS A 52 -6.15 -2.25 -25.02
CA LYS A 52 -5.35 -3.39 -24.58
C LYS A 52 -4.86 -3.15 -23.16
N VAL A 53 -5.06 -4.14 -22.31
CA VAL A 53 -4.57 -4.13 -20.94
C VAL A 53 -3.05 -4.23 -20.95
N VAL A 54 -2.39 -3.45 -20.09
CA VAL A 54 -0.93 -3.42 -19.96
C VAL A 54 -0.57 -3.63 -18.49
N LEU A 55 0.61 -4.19 -18.23
CA LEU A 55 1.14 -4.35 -16.89
C LEU A 55 1.98 -3.12 -16.51
N LYS A 56 1.97 -2.76 -15.23
CA LYS A 56 2.92 -1.76 -14.69
C LYS A 56 4.36 -2.20 -14.97
N LYS A 57 5.28 -1.23 -15.11
CA LYS A 57 6.70 -1.47 -15.48
C LYS A 57 7.43 -2.50 -14.60
N PHE A 58 7.04 -2.62 -13.33
CA PHE A 58 7.65 -3.52 -12.35
C PHE A 58 6.66 -4.59 -11.82
N ALA A 59 5.57 -4.82 -12.54
CA ALA A 59 4.62 -5.88 -12.21
C ALA A 59 5.32 -7.23 -12.25
N VAL A 60 5.19 -8.01 -11.18
CA VAL A 60 5.70 -9.37 -11.07
C VAL A 60 4.56 -10.34 -10.84
N PRO A 61 4.53 -11.51 -11.52
CA PRO A 61 3.50 -12.50 -11.27
C PRO A 61 3.62 -12.98 -9.83
N SER A 62 2.51 -12.93 -9.10
CA SER A 62 2.45 -13.27 -7.68
C SER A 62 1.31 -14.23 -7.35
N ILE A 63 0.47 -14.54 -8.34
CA ILE A 63 -0.63 -15.49 -8.21
C ILE A 63 -0.23 -16.74 -8.98
N PHE A 64 -0.21 -17.88 -8.29
CA PHE A 64 -0.03 -19.19 -8.89
C PHE A 64 -1.39 -19.90 -8.87
N PRO A 65 -2.11 -19.94 -10.00
CA PRO A 65 -3.37 -20.67 -10.07
C PRO A 65 -3.06 -22.15 -9.76
N ASN A 66 -3.78 -22.72 -8.80
CA ASN A 66 -3.57 -24.07 -8.25
C ASN A 66 -2.43 -24.22 -7.21
N CYS A 67 -1.97 -23.13 -6.58
CA CYS A 67 -1.14 -23.27 -5.40
C CYS A 67 -1.93 -24.06 -4.31
N PRO A 68 -1.40 -25.19 -3.80
CA PRO A 68 -2.10 -25.94 -2.79
C PRO A 68 -2.37 -25.09 -1.56
N THR A 69 -3.56 -25.20 -0.98
CA THR A 69 -4.03 -24.32 0.11
C THR A 69 -3.17 -24.39 1.37
N TYR A 70 -2.44 -25.49 1.56
CA TYR A 70 -1.48 -25.67 2.66
C TYR A 70 -0.13 -24.97 2.43
N PHE A 71 0.15 -24.48 1.21
CA PHE A 71 1.30 -23.62 0.90
C PHE A 71 0.93 -22.13 0.84
N THR A 72 -0.36 -21.81 0.73
CA THR A 72 -0.84 -20.45 0.95
C THR A 72 -1.01 -20.26 2.44
N ASP A 73 0.08 -19.93 3.14
CA ASP A 73 -0.10 -19.17 4.37
C ASP A 73 -1.00 -17.99 4.01
N ALA A 74 -2.04 -17.78 4.79
CA ALA A 74 -2.85 -16.58 4.71
C ALA A 74 -1.95 -15.40 5.11
N VAL A 75 -0.99 -15.05 4.24
CA VAL A 75 -0.16 -13.88 4.35
C VAL A 75 -1.16 -12.76 4.29
N ALA A 76 -1.45 -12.27 5.48
CA ALA A 76 -2.45 -11.29 5.77
C ALA A 76 -2.38 -10.19 4.70
N LYS A 77 -3.54 -9.68 4.30
CA LYS A 77 -3.69 -8.50 3.43
C LYS A 77 -2.88 -7.28 3.90
N THR A 78 -2.26 -7.36 5.07
CA THR A 78 -1.21 -6.49 5.54
C THR A 78 0.05 -6.63 4.69
N GLN A 79 0.37 -5.55 3.98
CA GLN A 79 1.72 -5.11 3.59
C GLN A 79 2.19 -5.40 2.15
N ARG A 80 1.57 -4.68 1.20
CA ARG A 80 2.34 -3.91 0.20
C ARG A 80 1.78 -2.49 0.06
N LEU A 81 1.51 -1.84 1.20
CA LEU A 81 1.46 -0.38 1.17
C LEU A 81 2.85 0.08 0.73
N SER A 82 2.91 0.94 -0.29
CA SER A 82 4.16 1.59 -0.67
C SER A 82 4.76 2.29 0.55
N LEU A 83 6.07 2.55 0.54
CA LEU A 83 6.68 3.31 1.65
C LEU A 83 5.94 4.64 1.87
N ASP A 84 5.47 5.24 0.78
CA ASP A 84 4.69 6.48 0.77
C ASP A 84 3.32 6.31 1.45
N ASP A 85 2.57 5.24 1.15
CA ASP A 85 1.26 5.01 1.79
C ASP A 85 1.40 4.73 3.31
N LYS A 86 2.53 4.14 3.74
CA LYS A 86 2.82 3.93 5.16
C LYS A 86 3.16 5.26 5.86
N GLU A 87 3.90 6.14 5.19
CA GLU A 87 4.23 7.49 5.66
C GLU A 87 2.95 8.32 5.87
N GLU A 88 2.07 8.32 4.87
CA GLU A 88 0.82 9.09 4.89
C GLU A 88 -0.11 8.61 6.02
N LYS A 89 -0.24 7.29 6.19
CA LYS A 89 -1.00 6.72 7.30
C LYS A 89 -0.44 7.13 8.66
N ARG A 90 0.89 7.11 8.82
CA ARG A 90 1.54 7.57 10.07
C ARG A 90 1.25 9.03 10.35
N MET A 91 1.35 9.91 9.35
CA MET A 91 1.03 11.33 9.51
C MET A 91 -0.44 11.55 9.90
N GLN A 92 -1.35 10.81 9.28
CA GLN A 92 -2.78 10.93 9.56
C GLN A 92 -3.13 10.46 10.98
N ASP A 93 -2.47 9.40 11.46
CA ASP A 93 -2.64 8.90 12.82
C ASP A 93 -2.09 9.89 13.86
N VAL A 94 -0.94 10.53 13.59
CA VAL A 94 -0.37 11.59 14.43
C VAL A 94 -1.33 12.79 14.54
N TYR A 95 -1.90 13.24 13.42
CA TYR A 95 -2.84 14.36 13.41
C TYR A 95 -4.14 14.04 14.18
N LYS A 96 -4.67 12.82 14.04
CA LYS A 96 -5.86 12.39 14.79
C LYS A 96 -5.59 12.39 16.28
N LYS A 97 -4.41 11.89 16.69
CA LYS A 97 -4.01 11.83 18.10
C LYS A 97 -3.84 13.22 18.72
N SER A 98 -3.18 14.15 18.03
CA SER A 98 -3.03 15.52 18.53
C SER A 98 -4.38 16.24 18.67
N ARG A 99 -5.31 16.00 17.73
CA ARG A 99 -6.66 16.56 17.80
C ARG A 99 -7.46 16.01 18.99
N THR A 100 -7.35 14.72 19.29
CA THR A 100 -8.02 14.12 20.46
C THR A 100 -7.41 14.62 21.77
N GLU A 101 -6.09 14.73 21.86
CA GLU A 101 -5.39 15.26 23.05
C GLU A 101 -5.79 16.73 23.32
N PHE A 102 -5.93 17.54 22.28
CA PHE A 102 -6.42 18.92 22.42
C PHE A 102 -7.86 18.96 22.95
N GLN A 103 -8.76 18.13 22.40
CA GLN A 103 -10.15 18.08 22.87
C GLN A 103 -10.25 17.60 24.33
N GLU A 104 -9.41 16.64 24.73
CA GLU A 104 -9.36 16.16 26.11
C GLU A 104 -8.86 17.22 27.10
N THR A 105 -7.83 17.99 26.73
CA THR A 105 -7.31 19.06 27.59
C THR A 105 -8.32 20.20 27.73
N GLU A 106 -9.02 20.56 26.65
CA GLU A 106 -10.10 21.55 26.67
C GLU A 106 -11.27 21.09 27.56
N ALA A 107 -11.69 19.83 27.45
CA ALA A 107 -12.74 19.26 28.29
C ALA A 107 -12.36 19.27 29.78
N LYS A 108 -11.12 18.87 30.10
CA LYS A 108 -10.59 18.91 31.49
C LYS A 108 -10.57 20.34 32.04
N PHE A 109 -10.16 21.31 31.23
CA PHE A 109 -10.16 22.72 31.62
C PHE A 109 -11.58 23.24 31.89
N ARG A 110 -12.54 22.93 31.02
CA ARG A 110 -13.96 23.32 31.21
C ARG A 110 -14.54 22.72 32.50
N ILE A 111 -14.29 21.43 32.76
CA ILE A 111 -14.75 20.76 33.98
C ILE A 111 -14.11 21.42 35.22
N SER A 112 -12.80 21.65 35.21
CA SER A 112 -12.09 22.30 36.31
C SER A 112 -12.63 23.70 36.61
N SER A 113 -12.96 24.47 35.57
CA SER A 113 -13.54 25.81 35.71
C SER A 113 -14.93 25.76 36.35
N LEU A 114 -15.78 24.83 35.93
CA LEU A 114 -17.13 24.66 36.49
C LEU A 114 -17.09 24.24 37.97
N VAL A 115 -16.17 23.34 38.34
CA VAL A 115 -15.99 22.91 39.73
C VAL A 115 -15.52 24.08 40.61
N ALA A 116 -14.60 24.90 40.13
CA ALA A 116 -14.12 26.08 40.85
C ALA A 116 -15.25 27.11 41.11
N LEU A 117 -16.12 27.34 40.12
CA LEU A 117 -17.28 28.22 40.27
C LEU A 117 -18.28 27.66 41.30
N TYR A 118 -18.57 26.35 41.26
CA TYR A 118 -19.48 25.71 42.21
C TYR A 118 -18.99 25.83 43.65
N LEU A 119 -17.69 25.59 43.88
CA LEU A 119 -17.06 25.71 45.21
C LEU A 119 -17.02 27.16 45.72
N SER A 120 -17.02 28.16 44.84
CA SER A 120 -17.06 29.57 45.24
C SER A 120 -18.45 30.07 45.63
N CYS A 121 -19.51 29.29 45.38
CA CYS A 121 -20.90 29.63 45.70
C CYS A 121 -21.46 28.91 46.94
N THR A 122 -20.67 28.05 47.59
CA THR A 122 -21.01 27.38 48.88
C THR A 122 -20.28 28.02 50.04
#